data_AF-A0A3D4E751-F1
#
_entry.id   AF-A0A3D4E751-F1
#
_cell.length_a   1.000
_cell.length_b   1.000
_cell.length_c   1.000
_cell.angle_alpha   90.00
_cell.angle_beta   90.00
_cell.angle_gamma   90.00
#
_symmetry.space_group_name_H-M   'P 1'
#
loop_
_entity.id
_entity.type
_entity.pdbx_description
1 polymer ?
#
loop_
_entity_poly.entity_id
_entity_poly.type
_entity_poly.pdbx_seq_one_letter_code
_entity_poly.pdbx_strand_id
1 'polypeptide(L)' 'MIKIENLKASIETDDGDKEILKGVDLEIKGGEVHAIMGP' A
#
# COMPACT_ATOMS: atom_id res chain seq x y z
N MET A 1 3.98 10.89 -12.78
CA MET A 1 2.99 9.79 -12.84
C MET A 1 3.56 8.66 -12.02
N ILE A 2 2.84 8.23 -10.98
CA ILE A 2 3.21 7.09 -10.15
C ILE A 2 2.16 6.01 -10.40
N LYS A 3 2.63 4.78 -10.62
CA LYS A 3 1.77 3.61 -10.76
C LYS A 3 2.29 2.53 -9.82
N ILE A 4 1.41 2.01 -8.97
CA ILE A 4 1.65 0.90 -8.06
C ILE A 4 0.69 -0.21 -8.47
N GLU A 5 1.20 -1.41 -8.65
CA GLU A 5 0.41 -2.57 -9.04
C GLU A 5 0.57 -3.68 -8.01
N ASN A 6 -0.55 -4.13 -7.46
CA ASN A 6 -0.67 -5.24 -6.53
C ASN A 6 0.34 -5.20 -5.36
N LEU A 7 0.51 -4.03 -4.73
CA LEU A 7 1.43 -3.86 -3.61
C LEU A 7 0.96 -4.70 -2.42
N LYS A 8 1.84 -5.61 -2.00
CA LYS A 8 1.67 -6.44 -0.80
C LYS A 8 2.80 -6.14 0.17
N ALA A 9 2.49 -6.20 1.46
CA ALA A 9 3.46 -5.98 2.51
C ALA A 9 3.07 -6.79 3.74
N SER A 10 4.09 -7.28 4.41
CA SER A 10 3.98 -8.00 5.68
C SER A 10 4.99 -7.42 6.67
N ILE A 11 4.72 -7.62 7.95
CA ILE A 11 5.66 -7.33 9.04
C ILE A 11 5.90 -8.60 9.84
N GLU A 12 7.13 -8.78 10.32
CA GLU A 12 7.45 -9.83 11.27
C GLU A 12 6.91 -9.46 12.65
N THR A 13 6.27 -10.41 13.32
CA THR A 13 5.74 -10.27 14.69
C THR A 13 6.15 -11.46 15.54
N ASP A 14 5.95 -11.39 16.86
CA ASP A 14 6.27 -12.50 17.77
C ASP A 14 5.52 -13.80 17.43
N ASP A 15 4.34 -13.70 16.79
CA ASP A 15 3.52 -14.82 16.33
C ASP A 15 3.84 -15.25 14.87
N GLY A 16 4.83 -14.63 14.23
CA GLY A 16 5.24 -14.86 12.85
C GLY A 16 4.91 -13.71 11.88
N ASP A 17 5.01 -13.97 10.59
CA ASP A 17 4.73 -12.98 9.53
C ASP A 17 3.24 -12.60 9.49
N LYS A 18 2.97 -11.30 9.56
CA LYS A 18 1.62 -10.72 9.46
C LYS A 18 1.50 -9.86 8.22
N GLU A 19 0.61 -10.26 7.31
CA GLU A 19 0.26 -9.45 6.14
C GLU A 19 -0.50 -8.17 6.57
N ILE A 20 -0.01 -7.01 6.13
CA ILE A 20 -0.57 -5.68 6.42
C ILE A 20 -1.14 -4.97 5.19
N LEU A 21 -0.65 -5.30 3.99
CA LEU A 21 -1.24 -4.88 2.72
C LEU A 21 -1.52 -6.12 1.87
N LYS A 22 -2.79 -6.31 1.49
CA LYS A 22 -3.27 -7.53 0.80
C LYS A 22 -3.22 -7.46 -0.73
N GLY A 23 -2.67 -6.37 -1.28
CA GLY A 23 -2.73 -6.03 -2.69
C GLY A 23 -3.40 -4.69 -2.89
N VAL A 24 -2.62 -3.67 -3.22
CA VAL A 24 -3.11 -2.31 -3.49
C VAL A 24 -2.62 -1.86 -4.86
N ASP A 25 -3.56 -1.41 -5.69
CA ASP A 25 -3.29 -0.74 -6.96
C ASP A 25 -3.54 0.77 -6.80
N LEU A 26 -2.57 1.60 -7.18
CA LEU A 26 -2.68 3.06 -7.13
C LEU A 26 -2.13 3.68 -8.42
N GLU A 27 -2.84 4.66 -8.95
CA GLU A 27 -2.36 5.50 -10.04
C GLU A 27 -2.49 6.97 -9.65
N ILE A 28 -1.38 7.71 -9.68
CA ILE A 28 -1.31 9.12 -9.32
C ILE A 28 -0.75 9.89 -10.52
N LYS A 29 -1.56 10.80 -11.08
CA LYS A 29 -1.14 11.62 -12.22
C LYS A 29 -0.27 12.77 -11.75
N GLY A 30 0.49 13.36 -12.68
CA GLY A 30 1.34 14.49 -12.37
C GLY A 30 0.52 15.71 -11.95
N GLY A 31 0.94 16.41 -10.88
CA GLY A 31 0.28 17.61 -10.37
C GLY A 31 -0.88 17.35 -9.40
N GLU A 32 -1.18 16.10 -9.09
CA GLU A 32 -2.21 15.74 -8.11
C GLU A 32 -1.61 15.50 -6.72
N VAL A 33 -2.39 15.81 -5.69
CA VAL A 33 -2.09 15.47 -4.29
C VAL A 33 -3.16 14.51 -3.81
N HIS A 34 -2.73 13.34 -3.33
CA HIS A 34 -3.60 12.27 -2.89
C HIS A 34 -3.39 12.05 -1.39
N ALA A 35 -4.48 11.96 -0.64
CA ALA A 35 -4.46 11.62 0.78
C ALA A 35 -4.88 10.15 0.94
N ILE A 36 -4.13 9.40 1.75
CA ILE A 36 -4.48 8.04 2.15
C ILE A 36 -4.96 8.11 3.60
N MET A 37 -6.14 7.58 3.87
CA MET A 37 -6.75 7.58 5.20
C MET A 37 -7.13 6.17 5.62
N GLY A 38 -7.04 5.89 6.91
CA GLY A 38 -7.42 4.63 7.53
C GLY A 38 -8.09 4.87 8.89
N PRO A 39 -8.79 3.85 9.42
CA PRO A 39 -9.32 3.87 10.79
C PRO A 39 -8.22 3.97 11.85
#